data_AF-A0A7C5WV76-F1
#
_entry.id   AF-A0A7C5WV76-F1
#
_cell.length_a   1.000
_cell.length_b   1.000
_cell.length_c   1.000
_cell.angle_alpha   90.00
_cell.angle_beta   90.00
_cell.angle_gamma   90.00
#
_symmetry.space_group_name_H-M   'P 1'
#
loop_
_entity.id
_entity.type
_entity.pdbx_description
1 polymer ?
#
loop_
_entity_poly.entity_id
_entity_poly.type
_entity_poly.pdbx_seq_one_letter_code
_entity_poly.pdbx_strand_id
1 'polypeptide(L)'
;MKKLIILAVALPIFAYVLACGMVMPGMQKQVNDAVNIYSEEHNDTGIWLLVEKNGKQYKAAAGLADREHNITVKPEQLFEIGSASKVLTGIAIFQLIEQGKLSLHTKLNTFYQ
;
A
#
# COMPACT_ATOMS: atom_id res chain seq x y z
N MET A 1 -34.44 -3.04 -47.24
CA MET A 1 -33.52 -4.18 -47.06
C MET A 1 -32.13 -3.77 -46.54
N LYS A 2 -31.49 -2.72 -47.08
CA LYS A 2 -30.15 -2.26 -46.63
C LYS A 2 -30.06 -1.85 -45.13
N LYS A 3 -31.12 -1.23 -44.59
CA LYS A 3 -31.20 -0.85 -43.15
C LYS A 3 -31.28 -2.04 -42.19
N LEU A 4 -31.80 -3.19 -42.65
CA LEU A 4 -31.94 -4.40 -41.83
C LEU A 4 -30.61 -5.16 -41.69
N ILE A 5 -29.77 -5.11 -42.74
CA ILE A 5 -28.44 -5.72 -42.74
C ILE A 5 -27.46 -4.92 -41.86
N ILE A 6 -27.56 -3.58 -41.86
CA ILE A 6 -26.72 -2.72 -41.02
C ILE A 6 -27.00 -2.97 -39.52
N LEU A 7 -28.27 -3.21 -39.15
CA LEU A 7 -28.65 -3.48 -37.76
C LEU A 7 -28.13 -4.86 -37.27
N ALA A 8 -28.15 -5.87 -38.14
CA ALA A 8 -27.71 -7.23 -37.82
C ALA A 8 -26.18 -7.35 -37.66
N VAL A 9 -25.40 -6.46 -38.27
CA VAL A 9 -23.93 -6.43 -38.16
C VAL A 9 -23.47 -5.45 -37.05
N ALA A 10 -24.21 -4.37 -36.80
CA ALA A 10 -23.87 -3.41 -35.74
C ALA A 10 -24.08 -3.97 -34.32
N LEU A 11 -25.10 -4.81 -34.11
CA LEU A 11 -25.40 -5.42 -32.80
C LEU A 11 -24.28 -6.35 -32.28
N PRO A 12 -23.72 -7.28 -33.07
CA PRO A 12 -22.64 -8.14 -32.60
C PRO A 12 -21.32 -7.37 -32.43
N ILE A 13 -21.06 -6.33 -33.23
CA ILE A 13 -19.87 -5.48 -33.07
C ILE A 13 -19.95 -4.66 -31.77
N PHE A 14 -21.13 -4.12 -31.43
CA PHE A 14 -21.35 -3.40 -30.19
C PHE A 14 -21.22 -4.32 -28.95
N ALA A 15 -21.71 -5.56 -29.04
CA ALA A 15 -21.53 -6.57 -28.00
C ALA A 15 -20.04 -6.97 -27.83
N TYR A 16 -19.27 -7.02 -28.92
CA TYR A 16 -17.84 -7.35 -28.88
C TYR A 16 -16.99 -6.23 -28.25
N VAL A 17 -17.35 -4.95 -28.49
CA VAL A 17 -16.70 -3.80 -27.84
C VAL A 17 -16.99 -3.75 -26.33
N LEU A 18 -18.19 -4.16 -25.90
CA LEU A 18 -18.53 -4.33 -24.49
C LEU A 18 -17.78 -5.49 -23.81
N ALA A 19 -17.59 -6.60 -24.52
CA ALA A 19 -16.82 -7.75 -24.02
C ALA A 19 -15.29 -7.49 -24.01
N CYS A 20 -14.80 -6.63 -24.92
CA CYS A 20 -13.40 -6.18 -25.00
C CYS A 20 -13.14 -4.89 -24.19
N GLY A 21 -14.05 -4.53 -23.28
CA GLY A 21 -13.69 -3.70 -22.14
C GLY A 21 -12.85 -4.55 -21.19
N MET A 22 -11.57 -4.75 -21.51
CA MET A 22 -10.63 -5.36 -20.57
C MET A 22 -10.81 -4.66 -19.23
N VAL A 23 -11.33 -5.40 -18.25
CA VAL A 23 -11.43 -4.94 -16.87
C VAL A 23 -9.99 -4.83 -16.40
N MET A 24 -9.40 -3.64 -16.57
CA MET A 24 -8.18 -3.30 -15.86
C MET A 24 -8.46 -3.61 -14.40
N PRO A 25 -7.68 -4.52 -13.76
CA PRO A 25 -7.92 -4.84 -12.37
C PRO A 25 -7.90 -3.52 -11.61
N GLY A 26 -9.01 -3.19 -10.94
CA GLY A 26 -9.10 -1.97 -10.17
C GLY A 26 -7.93 -1.90 -9.20
N MET A 27 -7.40 -0.70 -8.92
CA MET A 27 -6.20 -0.53 -8.11
C MET A 27 -6.24 -1.27 -6.76
N GLN A 28 -7.43 -1.45 -6.16
CA GLN A 28 -7.61 -2.29 -4.98
C GLN A 28 -7.28 -3.77 -5.22
N LYS A 29 -7.74 -4.32 -6.36
CA LYS A 29 -7.43 -5.70 -6.74
C LYS A 29 -5.94 -5.88 -6.96
N GLN A 30 -5.28 -4.93 -7.64
CA GLN A 30 -3.83 -4.98 -7.83
C GLN A 30 -3.07 -4.98 -6.50
N VAL A 31 -3.48 -4.14 -5.54
CA VAL A 31 -2.88 -4.07 -4.21
C VAL A 31 -3.11 -5.35 -3.41
N ASN A 32 -4.32 -5.94 -3.48
CA ASN A 32 -4.61 -7.23 -2.86
C ASN A 32 -3.77 -8.37 -3.46
N ASP A 33 -3.76 -8.47 -4.80
CA ASP A 33 -3.03 -9.52 -5.51
C ASP A 33 -1.53 -9.45 -5.19
N ALA A 34 -0.94 -8.25 -5.18
CA ALA A 34 0.48 -8.06 -4.88
C ALA A 34 0.87 -8.54 -3.47
N VAL A 35 0.04 -8.24 -2.46
CA VAL A 35 0.31 -8.64 -1.07
C VAL A 35 0.09 -10.15 -0.88
N ASN A 36 -0.95 -10.72 -1.49
CA ASN A 36 -1.21 -12.16 -1.42
C ASN A 36 -0.08 -12.97 -2.08
N ILE A 37 0.31 -12.61 -3.32
CA ILE A 37 1.39 -13.30 -4.05
C ILE A 37 2.68 -13.26 -3.24
N TYR A 38 3.07 -12.09 -2.74
CA TYR A 38 4.30 -11.99 -1.95
C TYR A 38 4.21 -12.82 -0.66
N SER A 39 3.07 -12.76 0.05
CA SER A 39 2.88 -13.53 1.29
C SER A 39 3.04 -15.03 1.02
N GLU A 40 2.38 -15.55 -0.01
CA GLU A 40 2.43 -16.97 -0.41
C GLU A 40 3.84 -17.41 -0.81
N GLU A 41 4.55 -16.60 -1.61
CA GLU A 41 5.94 -16.87 -2.02
C GLU A 41 6.93 -16.90 -0.82
N HIS A 42 6.57 -16.26 0.29
CA HIS A 42 7.43 -16.13 1.47
C HIS A 42 6.87 -16.90 2.68
N ASN A 43 6.25 -18.06 2.45
CA ASN A 43 5.73 -18.96 3.49
C ASN A 43 4.70 -18.29 4.41
N ASP A 44 3.69 -17.62 3.85
CA ASP A 44 2.65 -16.91 4.58
C ASP A 44 3.20 -15.78 5.48
N THR A 45 4.18 -15.02 4.97
CA THR A 45 4.71 -13.87 5.69
C THR A 45 3.64 -12.79 5.85
N GLY A 46 3.41 -12.38 7.11
CA GLY A 46 2.48 -11.32 7.44
C GLY A 46 2.88 -9.96 6.87
N ILE A 47 2.04 -9.38 6.02
CA ILE A 47 2.31 -8.11 5.32
C ILE A 47 1.08 -7.23 5.38
N TRP A 48 1.32 -5.92 5.49
CA TRP A 48 0.31 -4.88 5.37
C TRP A 48 0.82 -3.78 4.44
N LEU A 49 -0.02 -3.36 3.49
CA LEU A 49 0.32 -2.37 2.47
C LEU A 49 -0.75 -1.28 2.37
N LEU A 50 -0.31 -0.03 2.35
CA LEU A 50 -1.10 1.15 2.02
C LEU A 50 -0.53 1.82 0.78
N VAL A 51 -1.38 2.04 -0.22
CA VAL A 51 -1.06 2.87 -1.38
C VAL A 51 -2.04 4.04 -1.40
N GLU A 52 -1.54 5.26 -1.50
CA GLU A 52 -2.35 6.45 -1.72
C GLU A 52 -2.10 6.99 -3.13
N LYS A 53 -3.17 7.21 -3.89
CA LYS A 53 -3.10 7.80 -5.23
C LYS A 53 -4.32 8.67 -5.48
N ASN A 54 -4.09 9.93 -5.88
CA ASN A 54 -5.12 10.93 -6.12
C ASN A 54 -6.09 11.11 -4.94
N GLY A 55 -5.56 11.13 -3.70
CA GLY A 55 -6.36 11.27 -2.47
C GLY A 55 -7.19 10.04 -2.11
N LYS A 56 -7.07 8.93 -2.84
CA LYS A 56 -7.72 7.67 -2.53
C LYS A 56 -6.71 6.67 -1.97
N GLN A 57 -7.08 6.03 -0.87
CA GLN A 57 -6.28 5.01 -0.20
C GLN A 57 -6.73 3.60 -0.61
N TYR A 58 -5.75 2.72 -0.76
CA TYR A 58 -5.91 1.31 -1.08
C TYR A 58 -5.11 0.52 -0.05
N LYS A 59 -5.77 -0.37 0.68
CA LYS A 59 -5.18 -1.12 1.80
C LYS A 59 -5.31 -2.60 1.52
N ALA A 60 -4.25 -3.37 1.79
CA ALA A 60 -4.29 -4.82 1.76
C ALA A 60 -3.43 -5.39 2.88
N ALA A 61 -3.79 -6.59 3.32
CA ALA A 61 -3.01 -7.37 4.26
C ALA A 61 -3.11 -8.86 3.89
N ALA A 62 -2.05 -9.62 4.12
CA ALA A 62 -2.03 -11.06 3.93
C ALA A 62 -1.05 -11.73 4.91
N GLY A 63 -1.09 -13.06 4.95
CA GLY A 63 -0.18 -13.89 5.73
C GLY A 63 -0.47 -13.91 7.22
N LEU A 64 0.49 -14.45 7.96
CA LEU A 64 0.40 -14.68 9.40
C LEU A 64 1.22 -13.64 10.17
N ALA A 65 0.55 -13.01 11.13
CA ALA A 65 1.18 -12.18 12.16
C ALA A 65 1.93 -13.03 13.18
N ASP A 66 1.41 -14.22 13.50
CA ASP A 66 2.04 -15.20 14.38
C ASP A 66 1.88 -16.58 13.74
N ARG A 67 3.01 -17.19 13.38
CA ARG A 67 3.04 -18.49 12.71
C ARG A 67 2.78 -19.66 13.67
N GLU A 68 3.24 -19.56 14.91
CA GLU A 68 3.08 -20.63 15.91
C GLU A 68 1.61 -20.78 16.30
N HIS A 69 0.91 -19.66 16.43
CA HIS A 69 -0.49 -19.61 16.82
C HIS A 69 -1.47 -19.50 15.64
N ASN A 70 -0.96 -19.53 14.40
CA ASN A 70 -1.74 -19.37 13.17
C ASN A 70 -2.64 -18.13 13.17
N ILE A 71 -2.11 -16.99 13.63
CA ILE A 71 -2.84 -15.73 13.71
C ILE A 71 -2.60 -14.95 12.42
N THR A 72 -3.68 -14.62 11.71
CA THR A 72 -3.62 -13.81 10.48
C THR A 72 -3.36 -12.33 10.79
N VAL A 73 -2.73 -11.64 9.84
CA VAL A 73 -2.57 -10.19 9.93
C VAL A 73 -3.94 -9.50 9.90
N LYS A 74 -4.16 -8.60 10.86
CA LYS A 74 -5.35 -7.74 10.93
C LYS A 74 -5.04 -6.36 10.36
N PRO A 75 -6.04 -5.61 9.88
CA PRO A 75 -5.82 -4.24 9.40
C PRO A 75 -5.21 -3.29 10.45
N GLU A 76 -5.44 -3.54 11.74
CA GLU A 76 -4.92 -2.77 12.88
C GLU A 76 -3.62 -3.34 13.46
N GLN A 77 -3.04 -4.37 12.84
CA GLN A 77 -1.85 -5.04 13.36
C GLN A 77 -0.67 -4.06 13.43
N LEU A 78 0.04 -4.07 14.56
CA LEU A 78 1.26 -3.30 14.75
C LEU A 78 2.47 -4.08 14.25
N PHE A 79 3.38 -3.37 13.59
CA PHE A 79 4.66 -3.88 13.11
C PHE A 79 5.80 -3.07 13.70
N GLU A 80 6.92 -3.73 13.98
CA GLU A 80 8.17 -3.02 14.26
C GLU A 80 8.68 -2.37 12.97
N ILE A 81 8.71 -1.04 12.95
CA ILE A 81 9.15 -0.28 11.77
C ILE A 81 10.69 -0.11 11.70
N GLY A 82 11.42 -0.61 12.70
CA GLY A 82 12.88 -0.62 12.75
C GLY A 82 13.50 0.75 12.48
N SER A 83 14.44 0.82 11.53
CA SER A 83 15.18 2.04 11.20
C SER A 83 14.32 3.22 10.73
N ALA A 84 13.07 2.99 10.30
CA ALA A 84 12.14 4.08 10.02
C ALA A 84 11.89 4.97 11.26
N SER A 85 12.07 4.44 12.47
CA SER A 85 11.99 5.19 13.73
C SER A 85 12.96 6.38 13.79
N LYS A 86 14.10 6.33 13.07
CA LYS A 86 15.07 7.43 13.04
C LYS A 86 14.50 8.71 12.44
N VAL A 87 13.52 8.60 11.54
CA VAL A 87 12.82 9.78 11.00
C VAL A 87 12.07 10.51 12.11
N LEU A 88 11.38 9.77 12.99
CA LEU A 88 10.69 10.36 14.15
C LEU A 88 11.69 11.00 15.12
N THR A 89 12.81 10.35 15.40
CA THR A 89 13.89 10.93 16.21
C THR A 89 14.45 12.20 15.58
N GLY A 90 14.67 12.22 14.26
CA GLY A 90 15.10 13.41 13.53
C GLY A 90 14.11 14.56 13.69
N ILE A 91 12.81 14.29 13.51
CA ILE A 91 11.75 15.28 13.73
C ILE A 91 11.82 15.85 15.16
N ALA A 92 11.95 14.99 16.17
CA ALA A 92 12.07 15.44 17.56
C ALA A 92 13.31 16.35 17.76
N ILE A 93 14.45 16.01 17.17
CA ILE A 93 15.66 16.84 17.21
C ILE A 93 15.41 18.21 16.57
N PHE A 94 14.79 18.25 15.39
CA PHE A 94 14.50 19.52 14.71
C PHE A 94 13.47 20.37 15.45
N GLN A 95 12.49 19.77 16.11
CA GLN A 95 11.58 20.50 17.01
C GLN A 95 12.33 21.13 18.19
N LEU A 96 13.35 20.47 18.75
CA LEU A 96 14.19 21.06 19.80
C LEU A 96 15.05 22.21 19.26
N ILE A 97 15.52 22.12 18.01
CA ILE A 97 16.24 23.21 17.34
C ILE A 97 15.34 24.42 17.15
N GLU A 98 14.11 24.24 16.66
CA GLU A 98 13.12 25.32 16.51
C GLU A 98 12.80 26.01 17.85
N GLN A 99 12.79 25.24 18.95
CA GLN A 99 12.61 25.76 20.30
C GLN A 99 13.86 26.43 20.89
N GLY A 100 14.97 26.49 20.15
CA GLY A 100 16.24 27.05 20.61
C GLY A 100 16.95 26.24 21.69
N LYS A 101 16.56 24.97 21.90
CA LYS A 101 17.12 24.11 22.96
C LYS A 101 18.48 23.50 22.58
N LEU A 102 18.75 23.35 21.29
CA LEU A 102 20.03 22.91 20.74
C LEU A 102 20.18 23.42 19.30
N SER A 103 21.36 23.21 18.73
CA SER A 103 21.64 23.40 17.31
C SER A 103 22.32 22.15 16.75
N LEU A 104 22.43 22.06 15.43
CA LEU A 104 23.21 21.00 14.77
C LEU A 104 24.71 20.99 15.18
N HIS A 105 25.19 22.07 15.81
CA HIS A 105 26.57 22.20 16.29
C HIS A 105 26.71 22.04 17.81
N THR A 106 25.61 21.81 18.54
CA THR A 106 25.67 21.56 19.98
C THR A 106 26.46 20.28 20.23
N LYS A 107 27.54 20.38 21.01
CA LYS A 107 28.40 19.23 21.32
C LYS A 107 27.71 18.30 22.31
N LEU A 108 27.95 17.00 22.18
CA LEU A 108 27.37 15.98 23.09
C LEU A 108 27.75 16.21 24.57
N ASN A 109 28.95 16.72 24.83
CA ASN A 109 29.41 17.04 26.18
C ASN A 109 28.64 18.21 26.85
N THR A 110 27.75 18.87 26.11
CA THR A 110 26.78 19.84 26.67
C THR A 110 25.70 19.12 27.48
N PHE A 111 25.39 17.87 27.15
CA PHE A 111 24.29 17.09 27.75
C PHE A 111 24.76 15.91 28.62
N TYR A 112 25.91 15.32 28.29
CA TYR A 112 26.45 14.15 28.98
C TYR A 112 27.89 14.44 29.43
N GLN A 113 28.16 14.26 30.73
CA GLN A 113 29.49 14.44 31.32
C GLN A 113 30.37 13.21 31.13
#